data_AF-A0A6P0DUF9-F1
#
_entry.id   AF-A0A6P0DUF9-F1
#
_cell.length_a   1.000
_cell.length_b   1.000
_cell.length_c   1.000
_cell.angle_alpha   90.00
_cell.angle_beta   90.00
_cell.angle_gamma   90.00
#
_symmetry.space_group_name_H-M   'P 1'
#
loop_
_entity.id
_entity.type
_entity.pdbx_description
1 polymer ?
#
loop_
_entity_poly.entity_id
_entity_poly.type
_entity_poly.pdbx_seq_one_letter_code
_entity_poly.pdbx_strand_id
1 'polypeptide(L)'
;SESWPGILNSLDAMPLGYRWSSRFIFLDAEEARVRLERTRKKWQQKVRPFFDQLFQTQSRSVDQDALSMVAETEDAIAQASSQLVAYGYYTPVVVLFESDSERLNEKTEAIRRLIQAEGFGARIETLNATDAYLGSLPGNWYC
;
A
#
# COMPACT_ATOMS: atom_id res chain seq x y z
N SER A 1 3.72 -1.94 -8.30
CA SER A 1 4.84 -1.67 -7.36
C SER A 1 5.62 -2.94 -7.16
N GLU A 2 6.81 -3.03 -7.73
CA GLU A 2 7.73 -4.13 -7.45
C GLU A 2 8.38 -3.90 -6.07
N SER A 3 8.39 -4.92 -5.22
CA SER A 3 9.17 -4.91 -3.98
C SER A 3 10.54 -5.51 -4.27
N TRP A 4 11.61 -4.77 -4.01
CA TRP A 4 12.98 -5.31 -4.06
C TRP A 4 13.50 -5.63 -2.66
N PRO A 5 14.45 -6.56 -2.51
CA PRO A 5 15.09 -6.84 -1.24
C PRO A 5 15.69 -5.57 -0.62
N GLY A 6 15.39 -5.33 0.66
CA GLY A 6 15.96 -4.21 1.41
C GLY A 6 15.25 -2.86 1.29
N ILE A 7 14.04 -2.83 0.72
CA ILE A 7 13.20 -1.62 0.63
C ILE A 7 12.88 -0.98 2.00
N LEU A 8 13.10 -1.71 3.11
CA LEU A 8 13.01 -1.23 4.48
C LEU A 8 14.25 -1.62 5.32
N ASN A 9 15.41 -1.84 4.68
CA ASN A 9 16.66 -2.18 5.40
C ASN A 9 17.03 -1.12 6.46
N SER A 10 16.58 0.11 6.28
CA SER A 10 16.77 1.19 7.24
C SER A 10 16.14 0.89 8.60
N LEU A 11 15.07 0.08 8.68
CA LEU A 11 14.51 -0.41 9.95
C LEU A 11 15.47 -1.36 10.67
N ASP A 12 16.18 -2.21 9.94
CA ASP A 12 17.12 -3.18 10.52
C ASP A 12 18.37 -2.52 11.12
N ALA A 13 18.66 -1.28 10.70
CA ALA A 13 19.74 -0.48 11.27
C ALA A 13 19.35 0.25 12.57
N MET A 14 18.07 0.24 12.96
CA MET A 14 17.63 0.95 14.16
C MET A 14 18.03 0.18 15.44
N PRO A 15 18.57 0.86 16.47
CA PRO A 15 18.96 0.23 17.73
C PRO A 15 17.74 0.01 18.65
N LEU A 16 16.70 -0.66 18.15
CA LEU A 16 15.48 -0.96 18.90
C LEU A 16 14.95 -2.35 18.56
N GLY A 17 14.29 -2.98 19.53
CA GLY A 17 13.52 -4.20 19.29
C GLY A 17 12.15 -3.86 18.74
N TYR A 18 11.76 -4.51 17.64
CA TYR A 18 10.42 -4.45 17.08
C TYR A 18 10.00 -5.83 16.58
N ARG A 19 8.69 -6.05 16.46
CA ARG A 19 8.14 -7.22 15.76
C ARG A 19 7.49 -6.78 14.47
N TRP A 20 7.98 -7.31 13.37
CA TRP A 20 7.34 -7.17 12.06
C TRP A 20 6.28 -8.26 11.86
N SER A 21 5.13 -7.87 11.32
CA SER A 21 4.09 -8.80 10.89
C SER A 21 3.59 -8.42 9.52
N SER A 22 3.63 -9.38 8.58
CA SER A 22 3.07 -9.26 7.25
C SER A 22 1.81 -10.11 7.17
N ARG A 23 0.68 -9.48 6.84
CA ARG A 23 -0.56 -10.20 6.52
C ARG A 23 -0.96 -9.93 5.08
N PHE A 24 -1.41 -10.97 4.39
CA PHE A 24 -2.05 -10.85 3.09
C PHE A 24 -3.47 -11.40 3.17
N ILE A 25 -4.45 -10.57 2.88
CA ILE A 25 -5.88 -10.94 2.87
C ILE A 25 -6.30 -11.08 1.41
N PHE A 26 -6.50 -12.31 0.97
CA PHE A 26 -6.93 -12.60 -0.39
C PHE A 26 -8.30 -12.00 -0.68
N LEU A 27 -8.45 -11.46 -1.88
CA LEU A 27 -9.72 -11.06 -2.46
C LEU A 27 -10.24 -12.18 -3.35
N ASP A 28 -11.56 -12.28 -3.46
CA ASP A 28 -12.16 -13.05 -4.53
C ASP A 28 -11.77 -12.45 -5.90
N ALA A 29 -11.62 -13.30 -6.91
CA ALA A 29 -11.17 -12.89 -8.23
C ALA A 29 -12.08 -11.81 -8.86
N GLU A 30 -13.40 -11.91 -8.67
CA GLU A 30 -14.35 -10.92 -9.18
C GLU A 30 -14.25 -9.60 -8.38
N GLU A 31 -14.07 -9.69 -7.07
CA GLU A 31 -13.88 -8.53 -6.20
C GLU A 31 -12.59 -7.76 -6.53
N ALA A 32 -11.51 -8.49 -6.85
CA ALA A 32 -10.26 -7.94 -7.32
C ALA A 32 -10.45 -7.27 -8.68
N ARG A 33 -11.11 -7.94 -9.64
CA ARG A 33 -11.39 -7.41 -10.98
C ARG A 33 -12.18 -6.11 -10.94
N VAL A 34 -13.26 -6.05 -10.15
CA VAL A 34 -14.07 -4.84 -10.00
C VAL A 34 -13.25 -3.67 -9.46
N ARG A 35 -12.31 -3.92 -8.55
CA ARG A 35 -11.42 -2.88 -8.01
C ARG A 35 -10.39 -2.42 -9.03
N LEU A 36 -9.71 -3.34 -9.71
CA LEU A 36 -8.75 -3.02 -10.75
C LEU A 36 -9.41 -2.22 -11.88
N GLU A 37 -10.63 -2.57 -12.27
CA GLU A 37 -11.40 -1.84 -13.27
C GLU A 37 -11.71 -0.39 -12.84
N ARG A 38 -12.04 -0.17 -11.57
CA ARG A 38 -12.22 1.19 -11.01
C ARG A 38 -10.91 1.98 -11.05
N THR A 39 -9.79 1.34 -10.72
CA THR A 39 -8.46 1.97 -10.77
C THR A 39 -8.08 2.34 -12.20
N ARG A 40 -8.32 1.44 -13.16
CA ARG A 40 -8.10 1.70 -14.60
C ARG A 40 -8.85 2.93 -15.06
N LYS A 41 -10.15 3.03 -14.75
CA LYS A 41 -10.99 4.18 -15.12
C LYS A 41 -10.47 5.49 -14.52
N LYS A 42 -10.01 5.47 -13.26
CA LYS A 42 -9.41 6.65 -12.63
C LYS A 42 -8.14 7.12 -13.34
N TRP A 43 -7.28 6.19 -13.77
CA TRP A 43 -6.07 6.53 -14.52
C TRP A 43 -6.38 6.98 -15.95
N GLN A 44 -7.31 6.35 -16.64
CA GLN A 44 -7.77 6.77 -17.97
C GLN A 44 -8.27 8.23 -17.97
N GLN A 45 -8.96 8.65 -16.91
CA GLN A 45 -9.40 10.04 -16.75
C GLN A 45 -8.24 11.03 -16.57
N LYS A 46 -7.06 10.59 -16.13
CA LYS A 46 -5.86 11.41 -15.97
C LYS A 46 -5.00 11.48 -17.22
N VAL A 47 -5.06 10.47 -18.10
CA VAL A 47 -4.31 10.41 -19.37
C VAL A 47 -4.50 11.68 -20.22
N ARG A 48 -5.72 12.18 -20.27
CA ARG A 48 -6.05 13.47 -20.90
C ARG A 48 -7.00 14.24 -20.00
N PRO A 49 -6.65 15.47 -19.56
CA PRO A 49 -7.55 16.31 -18.82
C PRO A 49 -8.88 16.50 -19.57
N PHE A 50 -10.01 16.38 -18.87
CA PHE A 50 -11.35 16.54 -19.45
C PHE A 50 -11.51 17.88 -20.20
N PHE A 51 -10.86 18.94 -19.71
CA PHE A 51 -10.88 20.26 -20.34
C PHE A 51 -10.18 20.30 -21.70
N ASP A 52 -9.10 19.54 -21.90
CA ASP A 52 -8.41 19.46 -23.20
C ASP A 52 -9.28 18.75 -24.25
N GLN A 53 -10.13 17.80 -23.83
CA GLN A 53 -11.11 17.15 -24.71
C GLN A 53 -12.26 18.09 -25.10
N LEU A 54 -12.74 18.92 -24.16
CA LEU A 54 -13.88 19.81 -24.37
C LEU A 54 -13.53 21.04 -25.21
N PHE A 55 -12.33 21.59 -25.02
CA PHE A 55 -11.93 22.85 -25.66
C PHE A 55 -11.12 22.71 -26.95
N GLN A 56 -10.91 21.47 -27.44
CA GLN A 56 -10.08 21.14 -28.61
C GLN A 56 -8.75 21.91 -28.64
N THR A 57 -8.23 22.25 -27.47
CA THR A 57 -6.96 22.93 -27.35
C THR A 57 -5.92 21.96 -27.88
N GLN A 58 -4.99 22.41 -28.73
CA GLN A 58 -3.87 21.57 -29.22
C GLN A 58 -2.86 21.25 -28.11
N SER A 59 -3.36 20.93 -26.91
CA SER A 59 -2.57 20.46 -25.79
C SER A 59 -2.04 19.08 -26.15
N ARG A 60 -0.75 19.05 -26.49
CA ARG A 60 0.04 17.84 -26.69
C ARG A 60 0.30 17.09 -25.37
N SER A 61 -0.16 17.57 -24.21
CA SER A 61 0.22 16.98 -22.93
C SER A 61 -0.66 15.77 -22.61
N VAL A 62 -0.27 14.62 -23.13
CA VAL A 62 -0.71 13.33 -22.60
C VAL A 62 0.11 13.05 -21.34
N ASP A 63 -0.55 12.68 -20.26
CA ASP A 63 0.12 12.22 -19.05
C ASP A 63 0.65 10.80 -19.30
N GLN A 64 1.98 10.70 -19.53
CA GLN A 64 2.65 9.43 -19.81
C GLN A 64 2.66 8.49 -18.60
N ASP A 65 2.69 9.04 -17.38
CA ASP A 65 2.60 8.24 -16.15
C ASP A 65 1.22 7.59 -16.06
N ALA A 66 0.16 8.38 -16.28
CA ALA A 66 -1.19 7.86 -16.32
C ALA A 66 -1.39 6.79 -17.43
N LEU A 67 -0.76 6.96 -18.60
CA LEU A 67 -0.77 5.93 -19.65
C LEU A 67 -0.11 4.63 -19.20
N SER A 68 1.07 4.71 -18.57
CA SER A 68 1.77 3.53 -18.01
C SER A 68 0.89 2.82 -16.98
N MET A 69 0.30 3.57 -16.07
CA MET A 69 -0.57 3.03 -15.03
C MET A 69 -1.84 2.35 -15.60
N VAL A 70 -2.38 2.84 -16.72
CA VAL A 70 -3.48 2.16 -17.42
C VAL A 70 -3.02 0.80 -17.96
N ALA A 71 -1.88 0.76 -18.65
CA ALA A 71 -1.34 -0.49 -19.21
C ALA A 71 -1.02 -1.52 -18.11
N GLU A 72 -0.38 -1.10 -17.02
CA GLU A 72 -0.11 -1.94 -15.85
C GLU A 72 -1.39 -2.49 -15.23
N THR A 73 -2.43 -1.66 -15.13
CA THR A 73 -3.71 -2.10 -14.57
C THR A 73 -4.42 -3.10 -15.50
N GLU A 74 -4.30 -2.94 -16.82
CA GLU A 74 -4.87 -3.89 -17.79
C GLU A 74 -4.19 -5.25 -17.72
N ASP A 75 -2.86 -5.28 -17.58
CA ASP A 75 -2.13 -6.52 -17.34
C ASP A 75 -2.57 -7.20 -16.04
N ALA A 76 -2.73 -6.43 -14.96
CA ALA A 76 -3.24 -6.95 -13.69
C ALA A 76 -4.65 -7.54 -13.80
N ILE A 77 -5.53 -6.93 -14.61
CA ILE A 77 -6.89 -7.47 -14.87
C ILE A 77 -6.80 -8.81 -15.62
N ALA A 78 -5.90 -8.92 -16.60
CA ALA A 78 -5.68 -10.14 -17.34
C ALA A 78 -5.14 -11.26 -16.42
N GLN A 79 -4.17 -10.94 -15.56
CA GLN A 79 -3.62 -11.86 -14.57
C GLN A 79 -4.70 -12.32 -13.56
N ALA A 80 -5.52 -11.41 -13.03
CA ALA A 80 -6.62 -11.76 -12.13
C ALA A 80 -7.63 -12.71 -12.80
N SER A 81 -7.93 -12.47 -14.08
CA SER A 81 -8.86 -13.29 -14.87
C SER A 81 -8.29 -14.67 -15.21
N SER A 82 -6.95 -14.78 -15.32
CA SER A 82 -6.27 -16.05 -15.58
C SER A 82 -6.31 -17.02 -14.39
N GLN A 83 -6.66 -16.55 -13.19
CA GLN A 83 -6.61 -17.30 -11.92
C GLN A 83 -5.22 -17.85 -11.56
N LEU A 84 -4.16 -17.45 -12.27
CA LEU A 84 -2.77 -17.82 -11.96
C LEU A 84 -2.16 -16.95 -10.86
N VAL A 85 -2.75 -15.79 -10.59
CA VAL A 85 -2.30 -14.82 -9.58
C VAL A 85 -3.49 -14.44 -8.70
N ALA A 86 -3.28 -14.46 -7.39
CA ALA A 86 -4.28 -14.02 -6.42
C ALA A 86 -3.97 -12.59 -5.95
N TYR A 87 -4.99 -11.74 -5.96
CA TYR A 87 -4.90 -10.36 -5.46
C TYR A 87 -5.43 -10.27 -4.04
N GLY A 88 -5.02 -9.24 -3.33
CA GLY A 88 -5.36 -9.10 -1.92
C GLY A 88 -4.85 -7.81 -1.30
N TYR A 89 -5.22 -7.61 -0.04
CA TYR A 89 -4.70 -6.54 0.78
C TYR A 89 -3.44 -7.01 1.49
N TYR A 90 -2.33 -6.34 1.21
CA TYR A 90 -1.11 -6.48 1.99
C TYR A 90 -1.14 -5.47 3.15
N THR A 91 -1.00 -5.98 4.38
CA THR A 91 -1.09 -5.18 5.61
C THR A 91 0.15 -5.44 6.47
N PRO A 92 1.23 -4.65 6.29
CA PRO A 92 2.39 -4.70 7.16
C PRO A 92 2.12 -3.94 8.48
N VAL A 93 2.54 -4.53 9.59
CA VAL A 93 2.43 -3.94 10.93
C VAL A 93 3.77 -4.03 11.66
N VAL A 94 4.21 -2.91 12.22
CA VAL A 94 5.35 -2.85 13.15
C VAL A 94 4.79 -2.75 14.56
N VAL A 95 5.09 -3.74 15.39
CA VAL A 95 4.67 -3.78 16.79
C VAL A 95 5.86 -3.45 17.69
N LEU A 96 5.65 -2.49 18.58
CA LEU A 96 6.61 -2.07 19.58
C LEU A 96 6.08 -2.34 20.98
N PHE A 97 6.97 -2.77 21.86
CA PHE A 97 6.72 -2.89 23.28
C PHE A 97 7.74 -2.06 24.04
N GLU A 98 7.26 -1.26 24.98
CA GLU A 98 8.13 -0.63 25.96
C GLU A 98 7.46 -0.53 27.32
N SER A 99 8.29 -0.48 28.37
CA SER A 99 7.84 -0.28 29.75
C SER A 99 7.46 1.17 30.04
N ASP A 100 8.06 2.12 29.32
CA ASP A 100 7.87 3.55 29.47
C ASP A 100 7.16 4.14 28.25
N SER A 101 6.12 4.93 28.50
CA SER A 101 5.27 5.48 27.44
C SER A 101 5.94 6.57 26.62
N GLU A 102 6.82 7.37 27.21
CA GLU A 102 7.54 8.42 26.49
C GLU A 102 8.53 7.78 25.51
N ARG A 103 9.30 6.79 25.97
CA ARG A 103 10.22 6.00 25.14
C ARG A 103 9.49 5.25 24.03
N LEU A 104 8.29 4.71 24.30
CA LEU A 104 7.47 4.07 23.27
C LEU A 104 7.09 5.07 22.18
N ASN A 105 6.61 6.26 22.56
CA ASN A 105 6.21 7.29 21.62
C ASN A 105 7.40 7.79 20.78
N GLU A 106 8.54 8.04 21.40
CA GLU A 106 9.78 8.43 20.71
C GLU A 106 10.21 7.41 19.65
N LYS A 107 10.25 6.12 20.01
CA LYS A 107 10.60 5.02 19.10
C LYS A 107 9.60 4.89 17.96
N THR A 108 8.31 4.99 18.27
CA THR A 108 7.23 4.90 17.28
C THR A 108 7.31 6.03 16.25
N GLU A 109 7.55 7.25 16.71
CA GLU A 109 7.75 8.42 15.84
C GLU A 109 9.01 8.30 14.99
N ALA A 110 10.11 7.78 15.54
CA ALA A 110 11.33 7.52 14.79
C ALA A 110 11.09 6.53 13.63
N ILE A 111 10.41 5.40 13.90
CA ILE A 111 10.04 4.43 12.87
C ILE A 111 9.12 5.05 11.82
N ARG A 112 8.09 5.80 12.23
CA ARG A 112 7.16 6.45 11.31
C ARG A 112 7.91 7.39 10.34
N ARG A 113 8.83 8.20 10.86
CA ARG A 113 9.64 9.11 10.04
C ARG A 113 10.53 8.38 9.06
N LEU A 114 11.14 7.28 9.49
CA LEU A 114 11.99 6.45 8.64
C LEU A 114 11.19 5.83 7.50
N ILE A 115 10.04 5.21 7.79
CA ILE A 115 9.15 4.63 6.76
C ILE A 115 8.69 5.71 5.76
N GLN A 116 8.37 6.91 6.25
CA GLN A 116 7.98 8.03 5.38
C GLN A 116 9.15 8.56 4.53
N ALA A 117 10.38 8.54 5.04
CA ALA A 117 11.56 8.92 4.27
C ALA A 117 11.82 7.96 3.10
N GLU A 118 11.47 6.68 3.25
CA GLU A 118 11.50 5.67 2.18
C GLU A 118 10.31 5.80 1.20
N GLY A 119 9.45 6.81 1.36
CA GLY A 119 8.32 7.10 0.46
C GLY A 119 7.03 6.35 0.79
N PHE A 120 6.98 5.63 1.91
CA PHE A 120 5.78 4.90 2.33
C PHE A 120 4.89 5.71 3.28
N GLY A 121 3.58 5.53 3.14
CA GLY A 121 2.64 5.98 4.17
C GLY A 121 2.79 5.13 5.44
N ALA A 122 2.89 5.79 6.60
CA ALA A 122 2.89 5.14 7.90
C ALA A 122 1.90 5.84 8.84
N ARG A 123 1.09 5.06 9.55
CA ARG A 123 0.12 5.52 10.53
C ARG A 123 0.44 4.91 11.89
N ILE A 124 0.41 5.74 12.93
CA ILE A 124 0.49 5.27 14.31
C ILE A 124 -0.91 4.94 14.77
N GLU A 125 -1.13 3.68 15.13
CA GLU A 125 -2.40 3.23 15.69
C GLU A 125 -2.42 3.52 17.19
N THR A 126 -3.40 4.33 17.63
CA THR A 126 -3.65 4.62 19.04
C THR A 126 -4.89 3.89 19.52
N LEU A 127 -6.06 4.28 19.01
CA LEU A 127 -7.34 3.65 19.33
C LEU A 127 -7.39 2.19 18.88
N ASN A 128 -6.84 1.89 17.71
CA ASN A 128 -6.84 0.54 17.15
C ASN A 128 -5.53 -0.22 17.44
N ALA A 129 -4.72 0.24 18.40
CA ALA A 129 -3.45 -0.41 18.73
C ALA A 129 -3.66 -1.89 19.13
N THR A 130 -4.71 -2.16 19.91
CA THR A 130 -5.08 -3.52 20.32
C THR A 130 -5.48 -4.38 19.14
N ASP A 131 -6.33 -3.88 18.24
CA ASP A 131 -6.80 -4.64 17.08
C ASP A 131 -5.65 -4.92 16.10
N ALA A 132 -4.80 -3.92 15.85
CA ALA A 132 -3.59 -4.08 15.04
C ALA A 132 -2.64 -5.12 15.64
N TYR A 133 -2.47 -5.13 16.97
CA TYR A 133 -1.68 -6.14 17.66
C TYR A 133 -2.31 -7.52 17.56
N LEU A 134 -3.61 -7.66 17.87
CA LEU A 134 -4.33 -8.93 17.85
C LEU A 134 -4.34 -9.54 16.44
N GLY A 135 -4.58 -8.74 15.41
CA GLY A 135 -4.55 -9.16 14.01
C GLY A 135 -3.16 -9.53 13.49
N SER A 136 -2.09 -9.20 14.24
CA SER A 136 -0.71 -9.62 13.97
C SER A 136 -0.34 -10.97 14.64
N LEU A 137 -1.23 -11.53 15.47
CA LEU A 137 -0.99 -12.83 16.11
C LEU A 137 -1.50 -13.97 15.22
N PRO A 138 -0.70 -15.03 14.99
CA PRO A 138 -1.13 -16.16 14.18
C PRO A 138 -2.31 -16.88 14.84
N GLY A 139 -3.31 -17.25 14.02
CA GLY A 139 -4.51 -17.96 14.48
C GLY A 139 -5.54 -17.09 15.20
N ASN A 140 -5.31 -15.77 15.31
CA ASN A 140 -6.31 -14.85 15.83
C ASN A 140 -7.24 -14.36 14.71
N TRP A 141 -8.53 -14.62 14.84
CA TRP A 141 -9.53 -14.25 13.84
C TRP A 141 -10.07 -12.82 13.98
N TYR A 142 -9.72 -12.10 15.07
CA TYR A 142 -10.13 -10.70 15.27
C TYR A 142 -9.56 -9.83 14.15
N CYS A 143 -10.28 -9.71 13.04
CA CYS A 143 -10.12 -8.82 11.88
C CYS A 143 -11.09 -9.27 10.78
#